data_AF-A0A529IYB8-F1
#
_entry.id   AF-A0A529IYB8-F1
#
_cell.length_a   1.000
_cell.length_b   1.000
_cell.length_c   1.000
_cell.angle_alpha   90.00
_cell.angle_beta   90.00
_cell.angle_gamma   90.00
#
_symmetry.space_group_name_H-M   'P 1'
#
loop_
_entity.id
_entity.type
_entity.pdbx_description
1 polymer ?
#
loop_
_entity_poly.entity_id
_entity_poly.type
_entity_poly.pdbx_seq_one_letter_code
_entity_poly.pdbx_strand_id
1 'polypeptide(L)'
;MDAEEFGSPIFVKRATYIVQEIASLADAIDFLNDWPEDQRDMTHQSALEACYDAEEGHKPLSAAHHGFIDFARQVAILEDPISAMQWIAACKKRRA
;
A
#
# COMPACT_ATOMS: atom_id res chain seq x y z
N MET A 1 -11.26 15.66 8.65
CA MET A 1 -11.36 14.23 8.37
C MET A 1 -9.99 13.69 8.65
N ASP A 2 -9.83 13.09 9.82
CA ASP A 2 -8.60 12.42 10.21
C ASP A 2 -8.48 11.20 9.31
N ALA A 3 -7.48 11.17 8.43
CA ALA A 3 -7.25 10.01 7.60
C ALA A 3 -6.90 8.84 8.53
N GLU A 4 -7.54 7.69 8.37
CA GLU A 4 -7.22 6.51 9.14
C GLU A 4 -5.84 5.98 8.71
N GLU A 5 -4.81 6.41 9.41
CA GLU A 5 -3.42 6.06 9.13
C GLU A 5 -3.11 4.63 9.55
N PHE A 6 -2.45 3.90 8.66
CA PHE A 6 -1.92 2.59 9.00
C PHE A 6 -0.77 2.74 10.01
N GLY A 7 -0.75 1.87 11.02
CA GLY A 7 0.35 1.84 12.00
C GLY A 7 1.70 1.48 11.38
N SER A 8 1.73 0.97 10.15
CA SER A 8 2.94 0.78 9.35
C SER A 8 2.59 0.98 7.88
N PRO A 9 3.27 1.89 7.17
CA PRO A 9 3.00 2.13 5.75
C PRO A 9 3.39 0.93 4.90
N ILE A 10 2.70 0.76 3.77
CA ILE A 10 2.99 -0.27 2.77
C ILE A 10 3.69 0.39 1.60
N PHE A 11 4.80 -0.18 1.12
CA PHE A 11 5.53 0.36 -0.03
C PHE A 11 5.22 -0.48 -1.26
N VAL A 12 4.82 0.17 -2.35
CA VAL A 12 4.49 -0.51 -3.62
C VAL A 12 5.24 0.11 -4.79
N LYS A 13 5.69 -0.75 -5.70
CA LYS A 13 6.33 -0.34 -6.95
C LYS A 13 5.28 0.08 -7.97
N ARG A 14 5.26 1.37 -8.33
CA ARG A 14 4.42 1.92 -9.42
C ARG A 14 5.12 1.90 -10.78
N ALA A 15 6.44 2.03 -10.78
CA ALA A 15 7.25 1.95 -12.00
C ALA A 15 8.68 1.48 -11.65
N THR A 16 9.52 1.25 -12.66
CA THR A 16 10.90 0.75 -12.48
C THR A 16 11.71 1.49 -11.41
N TYR A 17 11.47 2.79 -11.23
CA TYR A 17 12.16 3.64 -10.25
C TYR A 17 11.21 4.46 -9.37
N ILE A 18 9.93 4.08 -9.31
CA ILE A 18 8.92 4.80 -8.54
C ILE A 18 8.32 3.84 -7.52
N VAL A 19 8.56 4.14 -6.25
CA VAL A 19 7.92 3.49 -5.11
C VAL A 19 6.93 4.49 -4.52
N GLN A 20 5.70 4.05 -4.28
CA GLN A 20 4.68 4.80 -3.56
C GLN A 20 4.55 4.25 -2.15
N GLU A 21 4.40 5.17 -1.20
CA GLU A 21 4.06 4.87 0.18
C GLU A 21 2.55 4.94 0.35
N ILE A 22 1.95 3.86 0.84
CA ILE A 22 0.54 3.76 1.19
C ILE A 22 0.45 3.85 2.72
N ALA A 23 0.22 5.06 3.23
CA ALA A 23 0.26 5.36 4.66
C ALA A 23 -1.13 5.37 5.33
N SER A 24 -2.21 5.41 4.55
CA SER A 24 -3.57 5.54 5.09
C SER A 24 -4.59 4.79 4.26
N LEU A 25 -5.77 4.60 4.84
CA LEU A 25 -6.92 4.00 4.17
C LEU A 25 -7.28 4.73 2.87
N ALA A 26 -7.27 6.06 2.89
CA ALA A 26 -7.57 6.88 1.72
C ALA A 26 -6.56 6.65 0.59
N ASP A 27 -5.27 6.53 0.92
CA ASP A 27 -4.23 6.25 -0.08
C ASP A 27 -4.41 4.86 -0.72
N ALA A 28 -4.79 3.87 0.09
CA ALA A 28 -5.09 2.52 -0.39
C ALA A 28 -6.30 2.49 -1.34
N ILE A 29 -7.38 3.20 -0.99
CA ILE A 29 -8.60 3.28 -1.81
C ILE A 29 -8.32 4.00 -3.14
N ASP A 30 -7.62 5.13 -3.11
CA ASP A 30 -7.20 5.86 -4.32
C ASP A 30 -6.36 4.96 -5.22
N PHE A 31 -5.35 4.30 -4.66
CA PHE A 31 -4.47 3.39 -5.39
C PHE A 31 -5.25 2.26 -6.09
N LEU A 32 -6.18 1.62 -5.37
CA LEU A 32 -6.98 0.53 -5.91
C LEU A 32 -7.97 1.04 -6.97
N ASN A 33 -8.54 2.23 -6.81
CA ASN A 33 -9.44 2.80 -7.82
C ASN A 33 -8.71 3.16 -9.12
N ASP A 34 -7.47 3.63 -9.04
CA ASP A 34 -6.62 3.90 -10.21
C ASP A 34 -6.00 2.62 -10.83
N TRP A 35 -6.19 1.45 -10.21
CA TRP A 35 -5.61 0.21 -10.70
C TRP A 35 -6.18 -0.17 -12.08
N PRO A 36 -5.33 -0.57 -13.06
CA PRO A 36 -5.77 -0.82 -14.44
C PRO A 36 -6.86 -1.89 -14.53
N GLU A 37 -7.95 -1.60 -15.25
CA GLU A 37 -9.13 -2.47 -15.32
C GLU A 37 -8.82 -3.89 -15.80
N ASP A 38 -7.92 -4.04 -16.77
CA ASP A 38 -7.47 -5.34 -17.30
C ASP A 38 -6.68 -6.19 -16.28
N GLN A 39 -6.15 -5.54 -15.23
CA GLN A 39 -5.35 -6.17 -14.17
C GLN A 39 -6.14 -6.30 -12.85
N ARG A 40 -7.45 -6.00 -12.85
CA ARG A 40 -8.31 -6.20 -11.68
C ARG A 40 -8.69 -7.66 -11.57
N ASP A 41 -8.09 -8.35 -10.61
CA ASP A 41 -8.42 -9.72 -10.25
C ASP A 41 -9.31 -9.78 -9.00
N MET A 42 -9.62 -11.00 -8.54
CA MET A 42 -10.40 -11.19 -7.31
C MET A 42 -9.71 -10.60 -6.08
N THR A 43 -8.38 -10.53 -6.06
CA THR A 43 -7.62 -9.99 -4.93
C THR A 43 -7.72 -8.47 -4.88
N HIS A 44 -7.71 -7.79 -6.04
CA HIS A 44 -8.02 -6.37 -6.15
C HIS A 44 -9.40 -6.05 -5.57
N GLN A 45 -10.43 -6.79 -6.01
CA GLN A 45 -11.80 -6.53 -5.56
C GLN A 45 -11.96 -6.78 -4.05
N SER A 46 -11.35 -7.86 -3.54
CA SER A 46 -11.37 -8.17 -2.11
C SER A 46 -10.63 -7.13 -1.26
N ALA A 47 -9.50 -6.61 -1.75
CA ALA A 47 -8.77 -5.54 -1.07
C ALA A 47 -9.58 -4.24 -1.03
N LEU A 48 -10.24 -3.88 -2.15
CA LEU A 48 -11.06 -2.67 -2.23
C LEU A 48 -12.29 -2.76 -1.31
N GLU A 49 -12.97 -3.91 -1.28
CA GLU A 49 -14.08 -4.16 -0.35
C GLU A 49 -13.61 -4.02 1.10
N ALA A 50 -12.47 -4.62 1.47
CA ALA A 50 -11.93 -4.50 2.82
C ALA A 50 -11.60 -3.05 3.20
N CYS A 51 -11.19 -2.22 2.24
CA CYS A 51 -10.94 -0.80 2.47
C CYS A 51 -12.23 -0.02 2.71
N TYR A 52 -13.27 -0.25 1.90
CA TYR A 52 -14.57 0.41 2.10
C TYR A 52 -15.24 -0.02 3.41
N ASP A 53 -15.21 -1.31 3.74
CA ASP A 53 -15.72 -1.79 5.03
C ASP A 53 -14.99 -1.14 6.22
N ALA A 54 -13.70 -0.84 6.08
CA ALA A 54 -12.96 -0.12 7.12
C ALA A 54 -13.36 1.35 7.20
N GLU A 55 -13.56 2.01 6.06
CA GLU A 55 -13.98 3.43 5.98
C GLU A 55 -15.38 3.63 6.60
N GLU A 56 -16.27 2.67 6.37
CA GLU A 56 -17.62 2.64 6.97
C GLU A 56 -17.60 2.19 8.44
N GLY A 57 -16.45 1.76 8.97
CA GLY A 57 -16.28 1.28 10.34
C GLY A 57 -16.86 -0.13 10.60
N HIS A 58 -17.21 -0.88 9.56
CA HIS A 58 -17.68 -2.26 9.64
C HIS A 58 -16.56 -3.24 9.98
N LYS A 59 -15.34 -2.98 9.50
CA LYS A 59 -14.13 -3.77 9.77
C LYS A 59 -13.04 -2.89 10.39
N PRO A 60 -12.11 -3.47 11.15
CA PRO A 60 -10.97 -2.71 11.65
C PRO A 60 -10.02 -2.32 10.52
N LEU A 61 -9.29 -1.22 10.71
CA LEU A 61 -8.26 -0.75 9.77
C LEU A 61 -7.19 -1.81 9.42
N SER A 62 -6.92 -2.74 10.35
CA SER A 62 -6.01 -3.86 10.10
C SER A 62 -6.50 -4.83 9.03
N ALA A 63 -7.81 -4.94 8.82
CA ALA A 63 -8.37 -5.75 7.74
C ALA A 63 -8.07 -5.14 6.37
N ALA A 64 -8.24 -3.82 6.22
CA ALA A 64 -7.86 -3.09 5.01
C ALA A 64 -6.35 -3.17 4.75
N HIS A 65 -5.53 -2.99 5.81
CA HIS A 65 -4.08 -3.10 5.72
C HIS A 65 -3.61 -4.47 5.21
N HIS A 66 -4.12 -5.55 5.81
CA HIS A 66 -3.78 -6.90 5.35
C HIS A 66 -4.30 -7.19 3.95
N GLY A 67 -5.54 -6.80 3.63
CA GLY A 67 -6.11 -6.97 2.29
C GLY A 67 -5.26 -6.29 1.22
N PHE A 68 -4.76 -5.09 1.49
CA PHE A 68 -3.87 -4.38 0.57
C PHE A 68 -2.51 -5.08 0.42
N ILE A 69 -1.93 -5.61 1.51
CA ILE A 69 -0.67 -6.37 1.44
C ILE A 69 -0.83 -7.63 0.59
N ASP A 70 -1.92 -8.39 0.78
CA ASP A 70 -2.20 -9.59 -0.01
C ASP A 70 -2.35 -9.26 -1.50
N PHE A 71 -3.06 -8.19 -1.83
CA PHE A 71 -3.15 -7.66 -3.19
C PHE A 71 -1.77 -7.27 -3.75
N ALA A 72 -1.00 -6.45 -3.04
CA ALA A 72 0.31 -5.98 -3.50
C ALA A 72 1.30 -7.15 -3.70
N ARG A 73 1.22 -8.18 -2.87
CA ARG A 73 1.99 -9.41 -3.02
C ARG A 73 1.53 -10.21 -4.24
N GLN A 74 0.22 -10.36 -4.45
CA GLN A 74 -0.36 -11.13 -5.55
C GLN A 74 0.05 -10.56 -6.92
N VAL A 75 0.03 -9.23 -7.07
CA VAL A 75 0.43 -8.55 -8.31
C VAL A 75 1.93 -8.24 -8.37
N ALA A 76 2.71 -8.76 -7.41
CA ALA A 76 4.17 -8.65 -7.34
C ALA A 76 4.72 -7.21 -7.36
N ILE A 77 4.00 -6.28 -6.73
CA ILE A 77 4.41 -4.87 -6.57
C ILE A 77 4.81 -4.52 -5.14
N LEU A 78 4.63 -5.42 -4.17
CA LEU A 78 5.02 -5.17 -2.78
C LEU A 78 6.54 -5.02 -2.65
N GLU A 79 6.99 -3.84 -2.24
CA GLU A 79 8.40 -3.55 -1.99
C GLU A 79 8.72 -3.75 -0.51
N ASP A 80 9.90 -4.33 -0.26
CA ASP A 80 10.40 -4.44 1.11
C ASP A 80 10.80 -3.05 1.64
N PRO A 81 10.36 -2.65 2.84
CA PRO A 81 10.64 -1.33 3.39
C PRO A 81 12.14 -1.05 3.56
N ILE A 82 12.98 -2.08 3.81
CA ILE A 82 14.44 -1.90 3.89
C ILE A 82 15.00 -1.60 2.50
N SER A 83 14.49 -2.28 1.47
CA SER A 83 14.85 -2.07 0.06
C SER A 83 14.42 -0.69 -0.44
N ALA A 84 13.21 -0.25 -0.09
CA ALA A 84 12.73 1.11 -0.35
C ALA A 84 13.60 2.18 0.35
N MET A 85 14.10 1.89 1.55
CA MET A 85 14.98 2.77 2.33
C MET A 85 16.47 2.72 1.95
N GLN A 86 16.93 1.87 1.03
CA GLN A 86 18.36 1.76 0.66
C GLN A 86 18.95 3.11 0.19
N TRP A 87 18.15 3.98 -0.43
CA TRP A 87 18.56 5.34 -0.81
C TRP A 87 18.74 6.28 0.39
N ILE A 88 17.96 6.10 1.46
CA ILE A 88 18.05 6.88 2.70
C ILE A 88 19.25 6.40 3.53
N ALA A 89 19.49 5.09 3.60
CA ALA A 89 20.64 4.52 4.31
C ALA A 89 21.99 4.84 3.62
N ALA A 90 22.04 4.82 2.28
CA ALA A 90 23.25 5.12 1.51
C ALA A 90 23.73 6.59 1.69
N CYS A 91 22.81 7.53 1.90
CA CYS A 91 23.15 8.93 2.21
C CYS A 91 23.76 9.13 3.60
N LYS A 92 23.61 8.17 4.52
CA LYS A 92 24.15 8.26 5.90
C LYS A 92 25.62 7.82 6.01
N LYS A 93 26.20 7.22 4.97
CA LYS A 93 27.59 6.70 4.96
C LYS A 93 28.64 7.68 4.42
N ARG A 94 28.30 8.96 4.21
CA ARG A 94 29.23 10.00 3.74
C ARG A 94 29.44 11.15 4.75
N ARG A 95 29.41 10.82 6.04
CA ARG A 95 29.94 11.64 7.14
C ARG A 95 30.58 10.73 8.17
N ALA A 96 31.74 10.18 7.81
CA ALA A 96 32.74 9.67 8.75
C ALA A 96 34.05 10.38 8.45
#